data_AF-A0A945X3C4-F1
#
_entry.id   AF-A0A945X3C4-F1
#
_cell.length_a   1.000
_cell.length_b   1.000
_cell.length_c   1.000
_cell.angle_alpha   90.00
_cell.angle_beta   90.00
_cell.angle_gamma   90.00
#
_symmetry.space_group_name_H-M   'P 1'
#
loop_
_entity.id
_entity.type
_entity.pdbx_description
1 polymer ?
#
loop_
_entity_poly.entity_id
_entity_poly.type
_entity_poly.pdbx_seq_one_letter_code
_entity_poly.pdbx_strand_id
1 'polypeptide(L)'
;MDKQMYWLPILVDALQHNDTARTLVDAFVLIRQIGRSPEYLEGFRQFLAFMYEAGSARGAGITVIRDGVAVGRIMVGGRRRSASLPGVTPGHYSIELWTGQVLWDGMLSRADLLWDVARPGKNLRLAADTGGGGPEPTREEQLIGNRAVLRIFPGVETGQMRIELR
;
A
#
# COMPACT_ATOMS: atom_id res chain seq x y z
N MET A 1 5.53 26.22 -19.06
CA MET A 1 5.91 25.01 -18.30
C MET A 1 5.73 23.82 -19.22
N ASP A 2 6.75 22.97 -19.36
CA ASP A 2 6.62 21.73 -20.11
C ASP A 2 5.61 20.82 -19.40
N LYS A 3 4.58 20.36 -20.12
CA LYS A 3 3.50 19.53 -19.55
C LYS A 3 3.95 18.09 -19.27
N GLN A 4 5.02 17.62 -19.88
CA GLN A 4 5.56 16.27 -19.67
C GLN A 4 6.51 16.22 -18.45
N MET A 5 7.26 17.29 -18.22
CA MET A 5 8.22 17.37 -17.10
C MET A 5 7.87 18.43 -16.05
N TYR A 6 6.59 18.84 -15.96
CA TYR A 6 6.14 19.87 -15.02
C TYR A 6 6.45 19.57 -13.55
N TRP A 7 6.51 18.28 -13.21
CA TRP A 7 6.76 17.78 -11.87
C TRP A 7 8.22 17.96 -11.44
N LEU A 8 9.16 17.97 -12.40
CA LEU A 8 10.59 18.04 -12.10
C LEU A 8 11.00 19.35 -11.39
N PRO A 9 10.65 20.55 -11.89
CA PRO A 9 10.99 21.79 -11.17
C PRO A 9 10.29 21.88 -9.81
N ILE A 10 9.09 21.33 -9.65
CA ILE A 10 8.38 21.29 -8.36
C ILE A 10 9.14 20.42 -7.34
N LEU A 11 9.63 19.25 -7.76
CA LEU A 11 10.45 18.39 -6.90
C LEU A 11 11.81 19.01 -6.57
N VAL A 12 12.47 19.60 -7.56
CA VAL A 12 13.78 20.24 -7.38
C VAL A 12 13.68 21.37 -6.37
N ASP A 13 12.64 22.20 -6.47
CA ASP A 13 12.39 23.29 -5.52
C ASP A 13 12.16 22.75 -4.10
N ALA A 14 11.31 21.74 -3.94
CA ALA A 14 11.05 21.13 -2.63
C ALA A 14 12.32 20.57 -1.95
N LEU A 15 13.24 20.01 -2.73
CA LEU A 15 14.50 19.44 -2.25
C LEU A 15 15.53 20.49 -1.79
N GLN A 16 15.37 21.75 -2.16
CA GLN A 16 16.29 22.84 -1.79
C GLN A 16 15.97 23.47 -0.43
N HIS A 17 14.85 23.08 0.19
CA HIS A 17 14.39 23.66 1.44
C HIS A 17 14.90 22.89 2.68
N ASN A 18 15.15 23.63 3.76
CA ASN A 18 15.64 23.09 5.05
C ASN A 18 14.66 22.08 5.69
N ASP A 19 13.34 22.23 5.45
CA ASP A 19 12.31 21.28 5.89
C ASP A 19 11.88 20.39 4.70
N THR A 20 12.83 19.63 4.17
CA THR A 20 12.67 18.83 2.96
C THR A 20 11.51 17.83 3.06
N ALA A 21 11.25 17.27 4.25
CA ALA A 21 10.20 16.28 4.44
C ALA A 21 8.81 16.89 4.23
N ARG A 22 8.56 18.06 4.81
CA ARG A 22 7.29 18.77 4.66
C ARG A 22 7.10 19.29 3.23
N THR A 23 8.14 19.90 2.65
CA THR A 23 8.06 20.46 1.30
C THR A 23 7.85 19.40 0.23
N LEU A 24 8.41 18.19 0.40
CA LEU A 24 8.13 17.07 -0.50
C LEU A 24 6.67 16.61 -0.43
N VAL A 25 6.06 16.59 0.76
CA VAL A 25 4.63 16.27 0.91
C VAL A 25 3.79 17.29 0.14
N ASP A 26 4.07 18.58 0.32
CA ASP A 26 3.35 19.66 -0.36
C ASP A 26 3.54 19.60 -1.89
N ALA A 27 4.76 19.32 -2.35
CA ALA A 27 5.08 19.11 -3.76
C ALA A 27 4.30 17.94 -4.38
N PHE A 28 4.21 16.80 -3.68
CA PHE A 28 3.44 15.65 -4.18
C PHE A 28 1.94 15.95 -4.27
N VAL A 29 1.40 16.70 -3.31
CA VAL A 29 0.00 17.16 -3.36
C VAL A 29 -0.22 18.04 -4.59
N LEU A 30 0.65 19.01 -4.83
CA LEU A 30 0.58 19.91 -5.98
C LEU A 30 0.70 19.15 -7.32
N ILE A 31 1.68 18.25 -7.43
CA ILE A 31 1.89 17.44 -8.64
C ILE A 31 0.64 16.63 -8.96
N ARG A 32 -0.01 16.03 -7.95
CA ARG A 32 -1.26 15.27 -8.12
C ARG A 32 -2.42 16.15 -8.55
N GLN A 33 -2.55 17.35 -7.98
CA GLN A 33 -3.62 18.29 -8.36
C GLN A 33 -3.51 18.67 -9.84
N ILE A 34 -2.30 19.02 -10.29
CA ILE A 34 -2.05 19.36 -11.70
C ILE A 34 -2.26 18.15 -12.62
N GLY A 35 -1.81 16.96 -12.19
CA GLY A 35 -1.90 15.71 -12.96
C GLY A 35 -3.33 15.20 -13.21
N ARG A 36 -4.34 15.79 -12.57
CA ARG A 36 -5.77 15.50 -12.85
C ARG A 36 -6.25 16.11 -14.16
N SER A 37 -5.60 17.16 -14.65
CA SER A 37 -5.97 17.80 -15.90
C SER A 37 -5.53 16.94 -17.09
N PRO A 38 -6.39 16.73 -18.12
CA PRO A 38 -6.09 15.86 -19.26
C PRO A 38 -4.76 16.16 -19.96
N GLU A 39 -4.38 17.44 -20.07
CA GLU A 39 -3.13 17.82 -20.73
C GLU A 39 -1.85 17.48 -19.96
N TYR A 40 -1.94 17.09 -18.68
CA TYR A 40 -0.80 16.72 -17.83
C TYR A 40 -0.75 15.22 -17.55
N LEU A 41 -1.68 14.42 -18.07
CA LEU A 41 -1.75 12.97 -17.80
C LEU A 41 -0.44 12.24 -18.11
N GLU A 42 0.18 12.58 -19.24
CA GLU A 42 1.44 11.93 -19.64
C GLU A 42 2.60 12.32 -18.72
N GLY A 43 2.71 13.61 -18.36
CA GLY A 43 3.72 14.04 -17.39
C GLY A 43 3.50 13.45 -16.00
N PHE A 44 2.24 13.28 -15.58
CA PHE A 44 1.92 12.62 -14.33
C PHE A 44 2.27 11.13 -14.35
N ARG A 45 2.08 10.42 -15.47
CA ARG A 45 2.56 9.04 -15.64
C ARG A 45 4.08 8.94 -15.52
N GLN A 46 4.81 9.87 -16.14
CA GLN A 46 6.27 9.90 -16.05
C GLN A 46 6.75 10.17 -14.61
N PHE A 47 6.10 11.09 -13.90
CA PHE A 47 6.35 11.30 -12.46
C PHE A 47 6.16 10.02 -11.65
N LEU A 48 5.05 9.31 -11.85
CA LEU A 48 4.77 8.05 -11.14
C LEU A 48 5.84 6.99 -11.45
N ALA A 49 6.26 6.86 -12.72
CA ALA A 49 7.33 5.95 -13.11
C ALA A 49 8.67 6.33 -12.45
N PHE A 50 9.04 7.62 -12.45
CA PHE A 50 10.23 8.10 -11.76
C PHE A 50 10.19 7.79 -10.26
N MET A 51 9.09 8.09 -9.59
CA MET A 51 8.94 7.83 -8.16
C MET A 51 8.96 6.34 -7.82
N TYR A 52 8.44 5.50 -8.72
CA TYR A 52 8.56 4.06 -8.58
C TYR A 52 10.03 3.65 -8.59
N GLU A 53 10.82 4.08 -9.57
CA GLU A 53 12.25 3.76 -9.65
C GLU A 53 13.04 4.33 -8.45
N ALA A 54 12.80 5.59 -8.10
CA ALA A 54 13.45 6.25 -6.96
C ALA A 54 13.10 5.60 -5.61
N GLY A 55 11.84 5.17 -5.43
CA GLY A 55 11.35 4.50 -4.23
C GLY A 55 11.80 3.03 -4.14
N SER A 56 11.93 2.35 -5.28
CA SER A 56 12.36 0.95 -5.37
C SER A 56 13.74 0.72 -4.74
N ALA A 57 14.64 1.70 -4.83
CA ALA A 57 15.97 1.65 -4.22
C ALA A 57 15.96 1.78 -2.67
N ARG A 58 14.90 2.34 -2.06
CA ARG A 58 14.81 2.61 -0.61
C ARG A 58 13.64 1.93 0.11
N GLY A 59 12.75 1.28 -0.65
CA GLY A 59 11.49 0.73 -0.16
C GLY A 59 10.31 1.68 -0.44
N ALA A 60 9.16 1.10 -0.77
CA ALA A 60 7.92 1.82 -1.03
C ALA A 60 7.15 2.04 0.28
N GLY A 61 6.79 3.30 0.56
CA GLY A 61 5.85 3.64 1.61
C GLY A 61 4.42 3.41 1.17
N ILE A 62 3.69 2.61 1.95
CA ILE A 62 2.30 2.25 1.70
C ILE A 62 1.47 2.75 2.89
N THR A 63 0.36 3.42 2.60
CA THR A 63 -0.68 3.78 3.56
C THR A 63 -1.87 2.86 3.37
N VAL A 64 -2.41 2.33 4.46
CA VAL A 64 -3.65 1.57 4.48
C VAL A 64 -4.73 2.48 5.05
N ILE A 65 -5.79 2.66 4.29
CA ILE A 65 -6.93 3.50 4.64
C ILE A 65 -8.14 2.60 4.78
N ARG A 66 -8.94 2.82 5.83
CA ARG A 66 -10.21 2.15 6.07
C ARG A 66 -11.30 3.21 6.17
N ASP A 67 -12.34 3.08 5.35
CA ASP A 67 -13.51 3.97 5.37
C ASP A 67 -13.12 5.47 5.35
N GLY A 68 -12.06 5.81 4.59
CA GLY A 68 -11.51 7.16 4.48
C GLY A 68 -10.52 7.59 5.56
N VAL A 69 -10.25 6.75 6.57
CA VAL A 69 -9.32 7.03 7.67
C VAL A 69 -8.04 6.20 7.54
N ALA A 70 -6.87 6.83 7.61
CA ALA A 70 -5.60 6.11 7.61
C ALA A 70 -5.46 5.26 8.88
N VAL A 71 -5.36 3.94 8.72
CA VAL A 71 -5.26 2.96 9.81
C VAL A 71 -3.89 2.31 9.94
N GLY A 72 -3.02 2.48 8.94
CA GLY A 72 -1.67 1.93 8.98
C GLY A 72 -0.74 2.55 7.96
N ARG A 73 0.55 2.52 8.27
CA ARG A 73 1.64 2.83 7.33
C ARG A 73 2.66 1.72 7.39
N ILE A 74 2.99 1.14 6.24
CA ILE A 74 3.95 0.05 6.12
C ILE A 74 4.98 0.37 5.04
N MET A 75 6.24 0.04 5.33
CA MET A 75 7.34 0.15 4.37
C MET A 75 7.63 -1.23 3.80
N VAL A 76 7.61 -1.35 2.47
CA VAL A 76 7.85 -2.61 1.76
C VAL A 76 8.89 -2.39 0.67
N GLY A 77 10.01 -3.10 0.73
CA GLY A 77 11.14 -3.00 -0.19
C GLY A 77 12.49 -2.85 0.51
N GLY A 78 13.57 -2.69 -0.26
CA GLY A 78 14.93 -2.81 0.25
C GLY A 78 15.16 -4.20 0.87
N ARG A 79 15.57 -4.25 2.16
CA ARG A 79 15.77 -5.51 2.90
C ARG A 79 14.46 -6.17 3.37
N ARG A 80 13.34 -5.44 3.46
CA ARG A 80 12.05 -5.97 3.93
C ARG A 80 11.15 -6.31 2.76
N ARG A 81 11.14 -7.58 2.33
CA ARG A 81 10.26 -8.05 1.25
C ARG A 81 8.80 -8.25 1.67
N SER A 82 8.48 -8.14 2.96
CA SER A 82 7.12 -8.30 3.48
C SER A 82 6.81 -7.30 4.59
N ALA A 83 5.57 -6.81 4.65
CA ALA A 83 5.04 -6.08 5.80
C ALA A 83 3.63 -6.54 6.17
N SER A 84 3.27 -6.37 7.44
CA SER A 84 2.00 -6.81 7.99
C SER A 84 1.31 -5.68 8.75
N LEU A 85 -0.01 -5.61 8.63
CA LEU A 85 -0.90 -4.79 9.46
C LEU A 85 -1.84 -5.73 10.22
N PRO A 86 -1.66 -5.89 11.55
CA PRO A 86 -2.60 -6.64 12.39
C PRO A 86 -3.84 -5.80 12.71
N GLY A 87 -4.86 -6.40 13.32
CA GLY A 87 -6.02 -5.66 13.82
C GLY A 87 -7.01 -5.23 12.73
N VAL A 88 -7.02 -5.91 11.60
CA VAL A 88 -7.90 -5.58 10.47
C VAL A 88 -9.32 -6.02 10.81
N THR A 89 -10.26 -5.08 10.73
CA THR A 89 -11.69 -5.30 11.02
C THR A 89 -12.54 -5.08 9.76
N PRO A 90 -13.77 -5.61 9.69
CA PRO A 90 -14.60 -5.49 8.48
C PRO A 90 -14.82 -4.02 8.05
N GLY A 91 -14.76 -3.75 6.76
CA GLY A 91 -14.91 -2.39 6.21
C GLY A 91 -14.34 -2.26 4.79
N HIS A 92 -14.42 -1.05 4.24
CA HIS A 92 -13.86 -0.73 2.93
C HIS A 92 -12.41 -0.25 3.10
N TYR A 93 -11.48 -0.84 2.35
CA TYR A 93 -10.07 -0.53 2.47
C TYR A 93 -9.48 -0.08 1.14
N SER A 94 -8.59 0.91 1.20
CA SER A 94 -7.67 1.23 0.10
C SER A 94 -6.22 1.09 0.56
N ILE A 95 -5.38 0.57 -0.31
CA ILE A 95 -3.94 0.48 -0.15
C ILE A 95 -3.33 1.46 -1.13
N GLU A 96 -2.66 2.47 -0.61
CA GLU A 96 -2.12 3.56 -1.41
C GLU A 96 -0.63 3.67 -1.24
N LEU A 97 0.10 3.85 -2.33
CA LEU A 97 1.46 4.37 -2.25
C LEU A 97 1.41 5.80 -1.70
N TRP A 98 2.43 6.19 -0.94
CA TRP A 98 2.63 7.58 -0.50
C TRP A 98 2.61 8.62 -1.64
N THR A 99 2.88 8.18 -2.88
CA THR A 99 2.81 8.98 -4.11
C THR A 99 1.37 9.27 -4.53
N GLY A 100 0.39 8.54 -3.98
CA GLY A 100 -1.03 8.67 -4.27
C GLY A 100 -1.62 7.64 -5.19
N GLN A 101 -0.80 6.71 -5.68
CA GLN A 101 -1.29 5.64 -6.52
C GLN A 101 -2.00 4.62 -5.64
N VAL A 102 -3.28 4.39 -5.92
CA VAL A 102 -4.05 3.29 -5.32
C VAL A 102 -3.56 1.98 -5.93
N LEU A 103 -3.08 1.08 -5.07
CA LEU A 103 -2.63 -0.27 -5.43
C LEU A 103 -3.76 -1.29 -5.39
N TRP A 104 -4.70 -1.10 -4.46
CA TRP A 104 -5.86 -1.95 -4.28
C TRP A 104 -6.94 -1.17 -3.53
N ASP A 105 -8.19 -1.49 -3.84
CA ASP A 105 -9.38 -0.89 -3.25
C ASP A 105 -10.44 -2.00 -3.16
N GLY A 106 -11.03 -2.21 -1.98
CA GLY A 106 -12.02 -3.25 -1.82
C GLY A 106 -12.58 -3.47 -0.42
N MET A 107 -13.67 -4.24 -0.38
CA MET A 107 -14.39 -4.58 0.85
C MET A 107 -13.80 -5.84 1.51
N LEU A 108 -13.49 -5.75 2.80
CA LEU A 108 -13.15 -6.89 3.65
C LEU A 108 -14.31 -7.21 4.60
N SER A 109 -14.79 -8.45 4.53
CA SER A 109 -15.92 -8.94 5.31
C SER A 109 -15.47 -9.76 6.52
N ARG A 110 -16.43 -10.16 7.36
CA ARG A 110 -16.18 -11.12 8.46
C ARG A 110 -15.67 -12.47 7.93
N ALA A 111 -16.14 -12.92 6.76
CA ALA A 111 -15.70 -14.17 6.16
C ALA A 111 -14.24 -14.12 5.67
N ASP A 112 -13.69 -12.92 5.47
CA ASP A 112 -12.28 -12.73 5.17
C ASP A 112 -11.42 -12.66 6.46
N LEU A 113 -11.96 -12.09 7.53
CA LEU A 113 -11.16 -11.64 8.68
C LEU A 113 -11.28 -12.51 9.94
N LEU A 114 -12.38 -13.26 10.10
CA LEU A 114 -12.66 -14.01 11.32
C LEU A 114 -12.56 -15.51 11.06
N TRP A 115 -11.77 -16.21 11.87
CA TRP A 115 -11.49 -17.64 11.68
C TRP A 115 -12.74 -18.51 11.78
N ASP A 116 -13.59 -18.25 12.77
CA ASP A 116 -14.83 -18.99 13.01
C ASP A 116 -15.81 -18.90 11.83
N VAL A 117 -15.84 -17.76 11.15
CA VAL A 117 -16.65 -17.54 9.94
C VAL A 117 -15.97 -18.12 8.71
N ALA A 118 -14.67 -17.88 8.54
CA ALA A 118 -13.91 -18.28 7.36
C ALA A 118 -13.69 -19.80 7.26
N ARG A 119 -13.60 -20.47 8.42
CA ARG A 119 -13.21 -21.87 8.58
C ARG A 119 -14.03 -22.53 9.71
N PRO A 120 -15.36 -22.64 9.55
CA PRO A 120 -16.22 -23.20 10.58
C PRO A 120 -15.82 -24.64 10.92
N GLY A 121 -15.74 -24.94 12.22
CA GLY A 121 -15.41 -26.27 12.72
C GLY A 121 -13.93 -26.69 12.60
N LYS A 122 -13.04 -25.81 12.12
CA LYS A 122 -11.59 -26.07 12.12
C LYS A 122 -10.93 -25.46 13.35
N ASN A 123 -10.01 -26.20 13.98
CA ASN A 123 -9.17 -25.64 15.04
C ASN A 123 -8.18 -24.63 14.46
N LEU A 124 -8.11 -23.44 15.06
CA LEU A 124 -7.07 -22.47 14.74
C LEU A 124 -5.72 -23.04 15.21
N ARG A 125 -4.78 -23.24 14.28
CA ARG A 125 -3.40 -23.58 14.64
C ARG A 125 -2.77 -22.38 15.33
N LEU A 126 -2.53 -22.50 16.63
CA LEU A 126 -1.78 -21.51 17.40
C LEU A 126 -0.29 -21.63 17.06
N ALA A 127 0.48 -20.55 17.26
CA ALA A 127 1.90 -20.46 16.90
C ALA A 127 2.82 -21.54 17.53
N ALA A 128 2.29 -22.40 18.41
CA ALA A 128 2.99 -23.54 19.01
C ALA A 128 2.94 -24.83 18.17
N ASP A 129 2.04 -24.95 17.19
CA ASP A 129 1.95 -26.12 16.30
C ASP A 129 2.95 -25.98 15.14
N THR A 130 4.19 -26.41 15.35
CA THR A 130 5.27 -26.42 14.33
C THR A 130 5.12 -27.59 13.36
N GLY A 131 3.99 -27.63 12.66
CA GLY A 131 3.72 -28.55 11.55
C GLY A 131 3.67 -27.83 10.21
N GLY A 132 4.84 -27.51 9.63
CA GLY A 132 5.15 -27.32 8.20
C GLY A 132 4.39 -26.29 7.34
N GLY A 133 3.23 -25.78 7.75
CA GLY A 133 2.42 -24.83 6.99
C GLY A 133 2.11 -23.61 7.83
N GLY A 134 2.52 -22.42 7.36
CA GLY A 134 2.08 -21.16 7.94
C GLY A 134 0.56 -20.97 7.84
N PRO A 135 0.00 -19.93 8.48
CA PRO A 135 -1.43 -19.64 8.37
C PRO A 135 -1.83 -19.49 6.89
N GLU A 136 -2.96 -20.11 6.49
CA GLU A 136 -3.50 -19.99 5.13
C GLU A 136 -4.28 -18.68 4.97
N PRO A 137 -4.09 -17.93 3.88
CA PRO A 137 -4.87 -16.73 3.63
C PRO A 137 -6.31 -17.08 3.23
N THR A 138 -7.26 -16.24 3.62
CA THR A 138 -8.66 -16.26 3.15
C THR A 138 -8.82 -15.54 1.82
N ARG A 139 -7.97 -14.55 1.56
CA ARG A 139 -7.95 -13.80 0.30
C ARG A 139 -6.53 -13.53 -0.15
N GLU A 140 -6.30 -13.64 -1.45
CA GLU A 140 -5.04 -13.28 -2.11
C GLU A 140 -5.34 -12.40 -3.32
N GLU A 141 -4.69 -11.25 -3.43
CA GLU A 141 -4.85 -10.30 -4.54
C GLU A 141 -3.49 -9.92 -5.11
N GLN A 142 -3.38 -9.88 -6.44
CA GLN A 142 -2.15 -9.43 -7.11
C GLN A 142 -2.11 -7.90 -7.14
N LEU A 143 -0.99 -7.33 -6.71
CA LEU A 143 -0.72 -5.90 -6.76
C LEU A 143 0.38 -5.60 -7.78
N ILE A 144 0.33 -4.42 -8.39
CA ILE A 144 1.41 -3.88 -9.25
C ILE A 144 1.83 -4.89 -10.32
N GLY A 145 0.89 -5.38 -11.14
CA GLY A 145 1.20 -6.31 -12.23
C GLY A 145 1.95 -7.57 -11.77
N ASN A 146 1.50 -8.17 -10.66
CA ASN A 146 2.06 -9.40 -10.07
C ASN A 146 3.45 -9.27 -9.41
N ARG A 147 3.94 -8.04 -9.17
CA ARG A 147 5.20 -7.81 -8.44
C ARG A 147 5.03 -7.82 -6.92
N ALA A 148 3.81 -7.67 -6.46
CA ALA A 148 3.47 -7.79 -5.05
C ALA A 148 2.16 -8.56 -4.89
N VAL A 149 1.96 -9.13 -3.71
CA VAL A 149 0.74 -9.85 -3.38
C VAL A 149 0.21 -9.36 -2.03
N LEU A 150 -1.09 -9.08 -2.00
CA LEU A 150 -1.85 -8.80 -0.80
C LEU A 150 -2.45 -10.12 -0.31
N ARG A 151 -2.25 -10.43 0.97
CA ARG A 151 -2.87 -11.58 1.63
C ARG A 151 -3.61 -11.15 2.87
N ILE A 152 -4.82 -11.68 3.01
CA ILE A 152 -5.65 -11.51 4.19
C ILE A 152 -5.64 -12.82 4.96
N PHE A 153 -5.30 -12.75 6.25
CA PHE A 153 -5.31 -13.90 7.15
C PHE A 153 -6.39 -13.70 8.21
N PRO A 154 -7.25 -14.69 8.43
CA PRO A 154 -8.25 -14.61 9.47
C PRO A 154 -7.59 -14.79 10.85
N GLY A 155 -8.10 -14.10 11.86
CA GLY A 155 -7.73 -14.31 13.26
C GLY A 155 -8.95 -14.58 14.13
N VAL A 156 -8.73 -14.70 15.45
CA VAL A 156 -9.80 -15.01 16.41
C VAL A 156 -10.80 -13.85 16.49
N GLU A 157 -10.30 -12.62 16.63
CA GLU A 157 -11.13 -11.42 16.82
C GLU A 157 -10.96 -10.41 15.69
N THR A 158 -9.77 -10.36 15.09
CA THR A 158 -9.43 -9.48 13.97
C THR A 158 -8.56 -10.24 12.99
N GLY A 159 -8.58 -9.80 11.72
CA GLY A 159 -7.70 -10.33 10.70
C GLY A 159 -6.34 -9.63 10.66
N GLN A 160 -5.48 -10.13 9.79
CA GLN A 160 -4.19 -9.53 9.46
C GLN A 160 -4.11 -9.33 7.94
N MET A 161 -3.66 -8.15 7.54
CA MET A 161 -3.29 -7.86 6.16
C MET A 161 -1.77 -8.00 6.03
N ARG A 162 -1.31 -8.64 4.96
CA ARG A 162 0.12 -8.76 4.63
C ARG A 162 0.36 -8.39 3.18
N ILE A 163 1.40 -7.63 2.94
CA ILE A 163 1.89 -7.32 1.60
C ILE A 163 3.27 -7.92 1.45
N GLU A 164 3.47 -8.71 0.40
CA GLU A 164 4.75 -9.34 0.08
C GLU A 164 5.18 -8.99 -1.35
N LEU A 165 6.44 -8.60 -1.53
CA LEU A 165 7.07 -8.44 -2.83
C LEU A 165 7.52 -9.79 -3.36
N ARG A 166 7.27 -10.04 -4.64
CA ARG A 166 7.78 -11.21 -5.36
C ARG A 166 9.21 -10.95 -5.85
#